data_AF-X8I278-F1
#
_entry.id   AF-X8I278-F1
#
_cell.length_a   1.000
_cell.length_b   1.000
_cell.length_c   1.000
_cell.angle_alpha   90.00
_cell.angle_beta   90.00
_cell.angle_gamma   90.00
#
_symmetry.space_group_name_H-M   'P 1'
#
loop_
_entity.id
_entity.type
_entity.pdbx_description
1 polymer ?
#
loop_
_entity_poly.entity_id
_entity_poly.type
_entity_poly.pdbx_seq_one_letter_code
_entity_poly.pdbx_strand_id
1 'polypeptide(L)'
;MKSKRFEVLGNRPVNKDGYVKEWPEVGLIAMNSPLDPKPSIVIENGKVIELDGKKRENFDLLDYFIADYGIVLKNAEKVMAMDSLVIAKKLVDINITRDEVLEITLSLTPAKMAEVIGKLSVLEMMMAVNKMRARKTPSNQCHVTNLRDLPVQIAADAAEAALRGFAEQETTVAVARYAPFNAISLLIGAQAGRPGILTQCAVEEATELLLGMRGLTSYAETVSVYGTEPVFIDGDDTPWSKTFLASAYASRGLKMRYTSGSGSEVLMGYAEGCSMLYLECRCLFITKGAGVQGIQNGSVSCIGVPGAVPGGIREVLGENLVAMLLDLECASSNDQTFTHSDLRRVARSLMQMIPGTDFICSGYSSTPNYDNMFAGSNWDAEDYDDWNIIQRDLKIDAGLKPVREEEVIKVRNKAARAIQAVFDALGFPEITDEEVEAATYAHGSKDIPERDMVADMKAASEMMERGITGIDIVKALKSKGFDDLADSLLKLMKLRVSGDHLHTSAILDKDFNVISAVNDRNDYTGPGTGYQISAERWAELSNIENAVDASKIK
;
A
#
# COMPACT_ATOMS: atom_id res chain seq x y z
N MET A 1 -47.14 -8.79 -13.96
CA MET A 1 -46.27 -7.79 -14.62
C MET A 1 -45.20 -7.36 -13.63
N LYS A 2 -43.92 -7.29 -14.03
CA LYS A 2 -42.85 -6.72 -13.19
C LYS A 2 -42.82 -5.19 -13.36
N SER A 3 -42.36 -4.48 -12.33
CA SER A 3 -42.16 -3.02 -12.41
C SER A 3 -40.94 -2.71 -13.28
N LYS A 4 -41.13 -1.93 -14.36
CA LYS A 4 -40.03 -1.50 -15.25
C LYS A 4 -38.92 -0.76 -14.50
N ARG A 5 -39.27 -0.04 -13.42
CA ARG A 5 -38.27 0.63 -12.56
C ARG A 5 -37.33 -0.40 -11.92
N PHE A 6 -37.86 -1.51 -11.43
CA PHE A 6 -37.07 -2.58 -10.80
C PHE A 6 -36.26 -3.39 -11.82
N GLU A 7 -36.70 -3.48 -13.07
CA GLU A 7 -35.89 -4.08 -14.15
C GLU A 7 -34.64 -3.25 -14.43
N VAL A 8 -34.79 -1.91 -14.55
CA VAL A 8 -33.63 -1.01 -14.72
C VAL A 8 -32.71 -1.07 -13.50
N LEU A 9 -33.27 -0.99 -12.29
CA LEU A 9 -32.47 -1.06 -11.06
C LEU A 9 -31.74 -2.41 -10.96
N GLY A 10 -32.42 -3.53 -11.18
CA GLY A 10 -31.85 -4.87 -11.10
C GLY A 10 -30.68 -5.10 -12.07
N ASN A 11 -30.63 -4.35 -13.18
CA ASN A 11 -29.55 -4.43 -14.17
C ASN A 11 -28.37 -3.47 -13.90
N ARG A 12 -28.42 -2.64 -12.85
CA ARG A 12 -27.30 -1.74 -12.49
C ARG A 12 -26.07 -2.56 -12.06
N PRO A 13 -24.83 -2.15 -12.42
CA PRO A 13 -23.61 -2.90 -12.12
C PRO A 13 -23.45 -3.23 -10.64
N VAL A 14 -23.80 -2.31 -9.74
CA VAL A 14 -23.71 -2.49 -8.28
C VAL A 14 -24.46 -3.73 -7.76
N ASN A 15 -25.46 -4.24 -8.47
CA ASN A 15 -26.20 -5.46 -8.08
C ASN A 15 -25.50 -6.76 -8.50
N LYS A 16 -24.35 -6.68 -9.16
CA LYS A 16 -23.45 -7.81 -9.40
C LYS A 16 -22.46 -8.03 -8.25
N ASP A 17 -22.35 -7.06 -7.34
CA ASP A 17 -21.48 -7.16 -6.18
C ASP A 17 -22.02 -8.21 -5.19
N GLY A 18 -21.11 -8.85 -4.44
CA GLY A 18 -21.47 -9.71 -3.33
C GLY A 18 -21.93 -8.90 -2.13
N TYR A 19 -23.18 -9.08 -1.70
CA TYR A 19 -23.68 -8.56 -0.44
C TYR A 19 -24.19 -9.71 0.41
N VAL A 20 -23.86 -9.68 1.70
CA VAL A 20 -24.26 -10.71 2.66
C VAL A 20 -24.80 -10.05 3.92
N LYS A 21 -25.64 -10.78 4.65
CA LYS A 21 -26.00 -10.40 6.01
C LYS A 21 -24.81 -10.69 6.92
N GLU A 22 -24.70 -9.94 8.00
CA GLU A 22 -23.70 -10.24 9.03
C GLU A 22 -23.87 -11.66 9.56
N TRP A 23 -22.76 -12.31 9.81
CA TRP A 23 -22.68 -13.63 10.43
C TRP A 23 -21.53 -13.62 11.47
N PRO A 24 -21.79 -13.07 12.68
CA PRO A 24 -20.75 -12.86 13.69
C PRO A 24 -20.01 -14.13 14.11
N GLU A 25 -20.67 -15.27 14.15
CA GLU A 25 -20.08 -16.54 14.59
C GLU A 25 -18.93 -17.02 13.70
N VAL A 26 -18.86 -16.54 12.45
CA VAL A 26 -17.74 -16.81 11.52
C VAL A 26 -16.91 -15.55 11.22
N GLY A 27 -17.10 -14.49 12.01
CA GLY A 27 -16.41 -13.20 11.87
C GLY A 27 -16.82 -12.36 10.67
N LEU A 28 -17.88 -12.75 9.94
CA LEU A 28 -18.40 -12.00 8.79
C LEU A 28 -19.25 -10.81 9.28
N ILE A 29 -18.59 -9.90 9.98
CA ILE A 29 -19.10 -8.64 10.53
C ILE A 29 -17.93 -7.65 10.58
N ALA A 30 -18.13 -6.44 10.07
CA ALA A 30 -17.04 -5.49 9.92
C ALA A 30 -16.43 -5.09 11.28
N MET A 31 -17.27 -4.67 12.23
CA MET A 31 -16.83 -4.11 13.51
C MET A 31 -17.92 -4.20 14.57
N ASN A 32 -17.52 -4.09 15.85
CA ASN A 32 -18.43 -4.12 17.01
C ASN A 32 -19.24 -5.42 17.08
N SER A 33 -18.58 -6.56 16.85
CA SER A 33 -19.22 -7.86 17.03
C SER A 33 -19.68 -8.02 18.48
N PRO A 34 -20.85 -8.61 18.74
CA PRO A 34 -21.24 -8.98 20.10
C PRO A 34 -20.31 -10.02 20.74
N LEU A 35 -19.47 -10.68 19.93
CA LEU A 35 -18.49 -11.68 20.34
C LEU A 35 -17.07 -11.11 20.48
N ASP A 36 -16.84 -9.84 20.10
CA ASP A 36 -15.55 -9.19 20.35
C ASP A 36 -15.28 -9.13 21.87
N PRO A 37 -14.02 -9.27 22.30
CA PRO A 37 -13.70 -9.18 23.71
C PRO A 37 -13.96 -7.77 24.25
N LYS A 38 -14.32 -7.71 25.53
CA LYS A 38 -14.41 -6.42 26.22
C LYS A 38 -13.01 -5.90 26.52
N PRO A 39 -12.75 -4.58 26.34
CA PRO A 39 -11.45 -4.01 26.63
C PRO A 39 -11.05 -4.19 28.10
N SER A 40 -9.89 -4.79 28.35
CA SER A 40 -9.31 -4.86 29.70
C SER A 40 -7.79 -5.03 29.64
N ILE A 41 -7.10 -4.57 30.68
CA ILE A 41 -5.69 -4.86 30.90
C ILE A 41 -5.42 -4.98 32.39
N VAL A 42 -4.59 -5.94 32.79
CA VAL A 42 -4.08 -6.05 34.17
C VAL A 42 -2.57 -6.22 34.11
N ILE A 43 -1.84 -5.38 34.86
CA ILE A 43 -0.38 -5.36 34.87
C ILE A 43 0.12 -5.68 36.28
N GLU A 44 0.95 -6.71 36.40
CA GLU A 44 1.63 -7.07 37.64
C GLU A 44 3.14 -7.09 37.43
N ASN A 45 3.89 -6.38 38.29
CA ASN A 45 5.35 -6.33 38.23
C ASN A 45 5.91 -5.94 36.83
N GLY A 46 5.23 -5.02 36.14
CA GLY A 46 5.62 -4.56 34.80
C GLY A 46 5.30 -5.54 33.68
N LYS A 47 4.46 -6.55 33.93
CA LYS A 47 4.07 -7.58 32.97
C LYS A 47 2.55 -7.64 32.85
N VAL A 48 2.04 -7.68 31.62
CA VAL A 48 0.60 -7.86 31.35
C VAL A 48 0.22 -9.30 31.71
N ILE A 49 -0.69 -9.46 32.65
CA ILE A 49 -1.24 -10.76 33.09
C ILE A 49 -2.68 -11.01 32.59
N GLU A 50 -3.35 -9.98 32.09
CA GLU A 50 -4.64 -10.05 31.40
C GLU A 50 -4.67 -9.04 30.25
N LEU A 51 -5.17 -9.46 29.09
CA LEU A 51 -5.37 -8.63 27.91
C LEU A 51 -6.75 -8.94 27.32
N ASP A 52 -7.60 -7.93 27.20
CA ASP A 52 -8.94 -8.00 26.59
C ASP A 52 -9.77 -9.21 27.06
N GLY A 53 -9.84 -9.38 28.38
CA GLY A 53 -10.58 -10.45 29.05
C GLY A 53 -9.92 -11.82 29.03
N LYS A 54 -8.77 -11.98 28.36
CA LYS A 54 -7.98 -13.22 28.33
C LYS A 54 -6.88 -13.14 29.38
N LYS A 55 -6.79 -14.15 30.25
CA LYS A 55 -5.65 -14.29 31.17
C LYS A 55 -4.42 -14.74 30.41
N ARG A 56 -3.24 -14.34 30.89
CA ARG A 56 -1.96 -14.69 30.26
C ARG A 56 -1.73 -16.19 30.10
N GLU A 57 -2.21 -17.02 31.02
CA GLU A 57 -2.13 -18.49 30.91
C GLU A 57 -2.89 -19.06 29.70
N ASN A 58 -3.81 -18.28 29.13
CA ASN A 58 -4.62 -18.62 27.95
C ASN A 58 -4.23 -17.80 26.71
N PHE A 59 -3.15 -17.01 26.77
CA PHE A 59 -2.67 -16.27 25.60
C PHE A 59 -2.27 -17.22 24.48
N ASP A 60 -2.69 -16.87 23.27
CA ASP A 60 -2.11 -17.42 22.04
C ASP A 60 -0.81 -16.68 21.68
N LEU A 61 -0.18 -17.05 20.56
CA LEU A 61 1.06 -16.40 20.11
C LEU A 61 0.92 -14.89 19.92
N LEU A 62 -0.24 -14.43 19.42
CA LEU A 62 -0.49 -13.02 19.13
C LEU A 62 -0.69 -12.26 20.44
N ASP A 63 -1.46 -12.80 21.37
CA ASP A 63 -1.69 -12.18 22.68
C ASP A 63 -0.37 -12.02 23.45
N TYR A 64 0.48 -13.06 23.47
CA TYR A 64 1.81 -12.97 24.08
C TYR A 64 2.64 -11.86 23.45
N PHE A 65 2.64 -11.79 22.12
CA PHE A 65 3.44 -10.81 21.38
C PHE A 65 2.93 -9.38 21.64
N ILE A 66 1.63 -9.14 21.51
CA ILE A 66 1.01 -7.83 21.74
C ILE A 66 1.23 -7.37 23.18
N ALA A 67 1.00 -8.25 24.15
CA ALA A 67 1.16 -7.95 25.57
C ALA A 67 2.59 -7.56 25.94
N ASP A 68 3.60 -8.17 25.31
CA ASP A 68 5.00 -7.98 25.66
C ASP A 68 5.69 -6.90 24.81
N TYR A 69 5.21 -6.63 23.60
CA TYR A 69 5.87 -5.72 22.64
C TYR A 69 4.97 -4.61 22.07
N GLY A 70 3.67 -4.84 21.94
CA GLY A 70 2.75 -3.95 21.20
C GLY A 70 2.18 -2.78 21.99
N ILE A 71 2.25 -2.79 23.33
CA ILE A 71 1.57 -1.81 24.20
C ILE A 71 2.59 -1.07 25.07
N VAL A 72 2.50 0.27 25.09
CA VAL A 72 3.26 1.11 26.03
C VAL A 72 2.61 1.02 27.43
N LEU A 73 3.22 0.25 28.33
CA LEU A 73 2.63 -0.05 29.64
C LEU A 73 2.53 1.14 30.60
N LYS A 74 3.35 2.18 30.41
CA LYS A 74 3.49 3.32 31.35
C LYS A 74 2.15 4.00 31.68
N ASN A 75 1.27 4.13 30.69
CA ASN A 75 -0.03 4.81 30.84
C ASN A 75 -1.22 3.86 30.68
N ALA A 76 -1.00 2.56 30.46
CA ALA A 76 -2.03 1.63 30.00
C ALA A 76 -3.25 1.58 30.93
N GLU A 77 -3.07 1.35 32.23
CA GLU A 77 -4.19 1.31 33.18
C GLU A 77 -5.00 2.63 33.21
N LYS A 78 -4.29 3.77 33.13
CA LYS A 78 -4.92 5.11 33.12
C LYS A 78 -5.77 5.32 31.87
N VAL A 79 -5.23 5.00 30.69
CA VAL A 79 -5.94 5.23 29.42
C VAL A 79 -7.06 4.22 29.21
N MET A 80 -6.88 2.98 29.69
CA MET A 80 -7.90 1.94 29.62
C MET A 80 -9.12 2.27 30.50
N ALA A 81 -8.91 3.01 31.59
CA ALA A 81 -9.98 3.54 32.44
C ALA A 81 -10.74 4.74 31.82
N MET A 82 -10.23 5.36 30.75
CA MET A 82 -10.93 6.45 30.08
C MET A 82 -12.15 5.92 29.30
N ASP A 83 -13.22 6.70 29.27
CA ASP A 83 -14.35 6.44 28.38
C ASP A 83 -13.87 6.54 26.92
N SER A 84 -14.16 5.52 26.11
CA SER A 84 -13.77 5.45 24.69
C SER A 84 -14.34 6.61 23.86
N LEU A 85 -15.51 7.14 24.24
CA LEU A 85 -16.07 8.34 23.61
C LEU A 85 -15.23 9.59 23.93
N VAL A 86 -14.63 9.68 25.12
CA VAL A 86 -13.71 10.77 25.48
C VAL A 86 -12.44 10.69 24.64
N ILE A 87 -11.90 9.48 24.43
CA ILE A 87 -10.75 9.26 23.53
C ILE A 87 -11.13 9.66 22.10
N ALA A 88 -12.27 9.15 21.58
CA ALA A 88 -12.76 9.45 20.23
C ALA A 88 -12.88 10.98 19.98
N LYS A 89 -13.40 11.73 20.95
CA LYS A 89 -13.47 13.20 20.86
C LYS A 89 -12.09 13.87 20.76
N LYS A 90 -11.08 13.36 21.46
CA LYS A 90 -9.70 13.87 21.37
C LYS A 90 -9.07 13.64 19.99
N LEU A 91 -9.48 12.58 19.29
CA LEU A 91 -8.98 12.29 17.94
C LEU A 91 -9.37 13.37 16.94
N VAL A 92 -10.55 13.97 17.09
CA VAL A 92 -11.06 15.02 16.18
C VAL A 92 -10.88 16.44 16.70
N ASP A 93 -10.50 16.61 17.96
CA ASP A 93 -10.23 17.94 18.53
C ASP A 93 -8.93 18.50 17.94
N ILE A 94 -9.05 19.66 17.28
CA ILE A 94 -7.92 20.37 16.66
C ILE A 94 -6.95 20.97 17.67
N ASN A 95 -7.38 21.13 18.92
CA ASN A 95 -6.54 21.66 20.00
C ASN A 95 -5.71 20.57 20.69
N ILE A 96 -5.93 19.30 20.34
CA ILE A 96 -5.12 18.17 20.80
C ILE A 96 -4.20 17.77 19.67
N THR A 97 -2.90 17.93 19.90
CA THR A 97 -1.86 17.62 18.94
C THR A 97 -1.79 16.11 18.65
N ARG A 98 -1.15 15.75 17.53
CA ARG A 98 -0.83 14.36 17.19
C ARG A 98 -0.10 13.64 18.34
N ASP A 99 0.86 14.30 18.97
CA ASP A 99 1.67 13.71 20.06
C ASP A 99 0.85 13.42 21.31
N GLU A 100 -0.04 14.35 21.70
CA GLU A 100 -0.96 14.12 22.82
C GLU A 100 -1.94 12.99 22.56
N VAL A 101 -2.33 12.77 21.29
CA VAL A 101 -3.10 11.57 20.91
C VAL A 101 -2.25 10.31 21.10
N LEU A 102 -1.00 10.31 20.62
CA LEU A 102 -0.10 9.15 20.71
C LEU A 102 0.24 8.75 22.15
N GLU A 103 0.34 9.70 23.08
CA GLU A 103 0.50 9.41 24.52
C GLU A 103 -0.65 8.57 25.10
N ILE A 104 -1.82 8.60 24.44
CA ILE A 104 -3.00 7.80 24.80
C ILE A 104 -3.03 6.50 24.02
N THR A 105 -2.97 6.59 22.69
CA THR A 105 -3.31 5.48 21.79
C THR A 105 -2.28 4.36 21.80
N LEU A 106 -1.00 4.68 22.00
CA LEU A 106 0.08 3.69 22.14
C LEU A 106 -0.05 2.83 23.41
N SER A 107 -0.92 3.23 24.35
CA SER A 107 -1.15 2.52 25.62
C SER A 107 -2.51 1.81 25.67
N LEU A 108 -3.27 1.80 24.57
CA LEU A 108 -4.54 1.07 24.47
C LEU A 108 -4.30 -0.40 24.17
N THR A 109 -5.31 -1.24 24.40
CA THR A 109 -5.36 -2.62 23.90
C THR A 109 -6.04 -2.68 22.53
N PRO A 110 -5.90 -3.79 21.77
CA PRO A 110 -6.62 -3.98 20.52
C PRO A 110 -8.14 -3.78 20.64
N ALA A 111 -8.80 -4.37 21.64
CA ALA A 111 -10.24 -4.20 21.81
C ALA A 111 -10.62 -2.76 22.17
N LYS A 112 -9.81 -2.08 23.00
CA LYS A 112 -10.07 -0.66 23.34
C LYS A 112 -9.96 0.23 22.11
N MET A 113 -8.97 -0.02 21.26
CA MET A 113 -8.80 0.68 20.01
C MET A 113 -10.02 0.48 19.10
N ALA A 114 -10.44 -0.76 18.87
CA ALA A 114 -11.63 -1.07 18.08
C ALA A 114 -12.90 -0.39 18.64
N GLU A 115 -13.07 -0.38 19.98
CA GLU A 115 -14.19 0.29 20.64
C GLU A 115 -14.19 1.81 20.42
N VAL A 116 -13.02 2.47 20.44
CA VAL A 116 -12.87 3.91 20.16
C VAL A 116 -13.24 4.22 18.71
N ILE A 117 -12.73 3.46 17.75
CA ILE A 117 -13.06 3.60 16.33
C ILE A 117 -14.56 3.40 16.08
N GLY A 118 -15.17 2.45 16.80
CA GLY A 118 -16.61 2.20 16.78
C GLY A 118 -17.46 3.43 17.13
N LYS A 119 -16.92 4.44 17.82
CA LYS A 119 -17.65 5.67 18.20
C LYS A 119 -17.67 6.75 17.11
N LEU A 120 -16.83 6.64 16.08
CA LEU A 120 -16.64 7.70 15.08
C LEU A 120 -17.48 7.45 13.82
N SER A 121 -18.04 8.51 13.25
CA SER A 121 -18.51 8.52 11.86
C SER A 121 -17.34 8.61 10.87
N VAL A 122 -17.57 8.37 9.59
CA VAL A 122 -16.52 8.50 8.56
C VAL A 122 -15.98 9.93 8.44
N LEU A 123 -16.81 10.95 8.67
CA LEU A 123 -16.36 12.35 8.65
C LEU A 123 -15.35 12.61 9.79
N GLU A 124 -15.66 12.11 10.98
CA GLU A 124 -14.79 12.22 12.15
C GLU A 124 -13.51 11.40 11.97
N MET A 125 -13.59 10.21 11.36
CA MET A 125 -12.41 9.42 11.01
C MET A 125 -11.52 10.15 10.00
N MET A 126 -12.06 10.72 8.92
CA MET A 126 -11.28 11.50 7.94
C MET A 126 -10.58 12.69 8.60
N MET A 127 -11.26 13.40 9.49
CA MET A 127 -10.67 14.48 10.27
C MET A 127 -9.48 14.00 11.12
N ALA A 128 -9.63 12.85 11.78
CA ALA A 128 -8.56 12.24 12.56
C ALA A 128 -7.42 11.73 11.66
N VAL A 129 -7.69 11.13 10.50
CA VAL A 129 -6.67 10.68 9.53
C VAL A 129 -5.79 11.84 9.09
N ASN A 130 -6.37 12.97 8.74
CA ASN A 130 -5.60 14.15 8.34
C ASN A 130 -4.65 14.65 9.46
N LYS A 131 -5.02 14.47 10.74
CA LYS A 131 -4.16 14.78 11.89
C LYS A 131 -3.10 13.70 12.16
N MET A 132 -3.49 12.43 12.04
CA MET A 132 -2.69 11.31 12.53
C MET A 132 -1.72 10.75 11.50
N ARG A 133 -1.94 10.97 10.19
CA ARG A 133 -0.98 10.63 9.11
C ARG A 133 0.43 11.06 9.52
N ALA A 134 1.40 10.18 9.35
CA ALA A 134 2.75 10.41 9.88
C ALA A 134 3.53 11.44 9.05
N ARG A 135 3.61 11.26 7.73
CA ARG A 135 4.20 12.24 6.81
C ARG A 135 3.22 13.35 6.46
N LYS A 136 3.70 14.59 6.45
CA LYS A 136 2.89 15.77 6.18
C LYS A 136 2.35 15.72 4.76
N THR A 137 3.21 15.57 3.76
CA THR A 137 2.77 15.44 2.37
C THR A 137 2.23 14.03 2.12
N PRO A 138 1.00 13.85 1.61
CA PRO A 138 0.52 12.53 1.17
C PRO A 138 1.29 12.07 -0.08
N SER A 139 1.29 10.76 -0.37
CA SER A 139 1.81 10.22 -1.63
C SER A 139 0.89 9.13 -2.16
N ASN A 140 1.36 8.40 -3.17
CA ASN A 140 0.63 7.35 -3.84
C ASN A 140 1.59 6.25 -4.32
N GLN A 141 1.10 5.01 -4.33
CA GLN A 141 1.76 3.82 -4.85
C GLN A 141 0.92 3.20 -5.97
N CYS A 142 1.59 2.53 -6.91
CA CYS A 142 0.91 1.81 -7.98
C CYS A 142 1.38 0.37 -8.18
N HIS A 143 0.48 -0.45 -8.73
CA HIS A 143 0.81 -1.73 -9.32
C HIS A 143 1.27 -1.55 -10.77
N VAL A 144 2.37 -2.18 -11.13
CA VAL A 144 2.91 -2.27 -12.50
C VAL A 144 3.04 -3.75 -12.84
N THR A 145 2.02 -4.29 -13.49
CA THR A 145 1.94 -5.72 -13.83
C THR A 145 1.27 -5.89 -15.18
N ASN A 146 1.46 -7.06 -15.78
CA ASN A 146 0.70 -7.46 -16.95
C ASN A 146 0.45 -8.96 -16.94
N LEU A 147 -0.59 -9.41 -17.66
CA LEU A 147 -1.06 -10.79 -17.64
C LEU A 147 0.00 -11.83 -18.04
N ARG A 148 1.02 -11.39 -18.77
CA ARG A 148 2.02 -12.25 -19.42
C ARG A 148 3.43 -12.07 -18.85
N ASP A 149 3.58 -11.34 -17.73
CA ASP A 149 4.87 -11.04 -17.10
C ASP A 149 5.92 -10.45 -18.08
N LEU A 150 5.47 -9.64 -19.06
CA LEU A 150 6.32 -9.11 -20.11
C LEU A 150 7.32 -8.08 -19.56
N PRO A 151 8.65 -8.35 -19.60
CA PRO A 151 9.65 -7.47 -19.01
C PRO A 151 9.66 -6.08 -19.66
N VAL A 152 9.45 -6.01 -20.98
CA VAL A 152 9.44 -4.76 -21.75
C VAL A 152 8.25 -3.87 -21.38
N GLN A 153 7.10 -4.47 -21.13
CA GLN A 153 5.89 -3.74 -20.74
C GLN A 153 6.03 -3.19 -19.33
N ILE A 154 6.48 -4.02 -18.37
CA ILE A 154 6.69 -3.60 -16.98
C ILE A 154 7.64 -2.39 -16.94
N ALA A 155 8.72 -2.41 -17.72
CA ALA A 155 9.64 -1.27 -17.77
C ALA A 155 8.98 -0.01 -18.33
N ALA A 156 8.19 -0.12 -19.40
CA ALA A 156 7.48 1.02 -20.00
C ALA A 156 6.42 1.59 -19.04
N ASP A 157 5.56 0.75 -18.48
CA ASP A 157 4.49 1.13 -17.56
C ASP A 157 5.06 1.74 -16.26
N ALA A 158 6.16 1.20 -15.74
CA ALA A 158 6.85 1.75 -14.58
C ALA A 158 7.39 3.17 -14.83
N ALA A 159 7.90 3.44 -16.04
CA ALA A 159 8.40 4.76 -16.40
C ALA A 159 7.27 5.79 -16.54
N GLU A 160 6.15 5.40 -17.13
CA GLU A 160 4.96 6.24 -17.17
C GLU A 160 4.40 6.51 -15.77
N ALA A 161 4.26 5.47 -14.94
CA ALA A 161 3.80 5.59 -13.57
C ALA A 161 4.67 6.57 -12.76
N ALA A 162 6.00 6.46 -12.87
CA ALA A 162 6.94 7.35 -12.21
C ALA A 162 6.77 8.82 -12.67
N LEU A 163 6.53 9.04 -13.97
CA LEU A 163 6.26 10.36 -14.52
C LEU A 163 4.94 10.94 -14.00
N ARG A 164 3.91 10.10 -13.83
CA ARG A 164 2.57 10.48 -13.33
C ARG A 164 2.57 10.85 -11.84
N GLY A 165 3.58 10.46 -11.07
CA GLY A 165 3.82 10.98 -9.72
C GLY A 165 3.90 9.96 -8.60
N PHE A 166 3.67 8.66 -8.88
CA PHE A 166 3.81 7.61 -7.87
C PHE A 166 5.20 7.62 -7.25
N ALA A 167 5.28 7.50 -5.92
CA ALA A 167 6.56 7.43 -5.21
C ALA A 167 7.04 5.99 -4.99
N GLU A 168 6.09 5.06 -4.98
CA GLU A 168 6.31 3.63 -4.82
C GLU A 168 5.61 2.88 -5.96
N GLN A 169 6.25 1.83 -6.44
CA GLN A 169 5.70 0.94 -7.45
C GLN A 169 5.90 -0.51 -7.05
N GLU A 170 4.93 -1.34 -7.39
CA GLU A 170 4.88 -2.72 -7.00
C GLU A 170 4.58 -3.58 -8.21
N THR A 171 5.27 -4.71 -8.33
CA THR A 171 4.94 -5.75 -9.30
C THR A 171 4.69 -7.06 -8.57
N THR A 172 3.96 -7.96 -9.20
CA THR A 172 3.88 -9.36 -8.84
C THR A 172 3.91 -10.17 -10.14
N VAL A 173 3.64 -11.46 -10.07
CA VAL A 173 3.84 -12.41 -11.15
C VAL A 173 2.58 -13.23 -11.43
N ALA A 174 2.30 -13.48 -12.70
CA ALA A 174 1.41 -14.57 -13.09
C ALA A 174 2.08 -15.92 -12.86
N VAL A 175 3.40 -16.00 -13.10
CA VAL A 175 4.19 -17.20 -12.92
C VAL A 175 5.39 -16.93 -12.02
N ALA A 176 5.45 -17.60 -10.86
CA ALA A 176 6.48 -17.39 -9.82
C ALA A 176 7.92 -17.25 -10.35
N ARG A 177 8.30 -18.02 -11.37
CA ARG A 177 9.66 -18.02 -11.95
C ARG A 177 10.03 -16.73 -12.70
N TYR A 178 9.07 -15.86 -13.02
CA TYR A 178 9.31 -14.56 -13.65
C TYR A 178 9.74 -13.48 -12.65
N ALA A 179 9.61 -13.71 -11.34
CA ALA A 179 9.83 -12.67 -10.32
C ALA A 179 11.16 -11.89 -10.47
N PRO A 180 12.31 -12.54 -10.77
CA PRO A 180 13.55 -11.80 -11.02
C PRO A 180 13.48 -10.82 -12.20
N PHE A 181 12.80 -11.20 -13.29
CA PHE A 181 12.61 -10.35 -14.46
C PHE A 181 11.62 -9.22 -14.20
N ASN A 182 10.49 -9.50 -13.55
CA ASN A 182 9.52 -8.46 -13.18
C ASN A 182 10.19 -7.43 -12.26
N ALA A 183 10.96 -7.88 -11.25
CA ALA A 183 11.68 -7.01 -10.33
C ALA A 183 12.67 -6.08 -11.04
N ILE A 184 13.56 -6.60 -11.92
CA ILE A 184 14.53 -5.74 -12.62
C ILE A 184 13.86 -4.81 -13.63
N SER A 185 12.81 -5.26 -14.32
CA SER A 185 12.06 -4.44 -15.26
C SER A 185 11.40 -3.27 -14.56
N LEU A 186 10.74 -3.54 -13.44
CA LEU A 186 10.13 -2.50 -12.61
C LEU A 186 11.20 -1.52 -12.12
N LEU A 187 12.29 -2.04 -11.54
CA LEU A 187 13.39 -1.25 -11.01
C LEU A 187 13.99 -0.31 -12.06
N ILE A 188 14.29 -0.82 -13.26
CA ILE A 188 14.87 -0.03 -14.36
C ILE A 188 13.86 1.00 -14.89
N GLY A 189 12.63 0.57 -15.16
CA GLY A 189 11.59 1.43 -15.72
C GLY A 189 11.23 2.59 -14.79
N ALA A 190 11.05 2.30 -13.50
CA ALA A 190 10.74 3.30 -12.50
C ALA A 190 11.81 4.41 -12.44
N GLN A 191 13.10 4.04 -12.46
CA GLN A 191 14.19 5.03 -12.51
C GLN A 191 14.28 5.80 -13.83
N ALA A 192 13.78 5.23 -14.93
CA ALA A 192 13.76 5.89 -16.23
C ALA A 192 12.69 6.98 -16.32
N GLY A 193 11.55 6.80 -15.65
CA GLY A 193 10.51 7.83 -15.55
C GLY A 193 10.84 8.93 -14.54
N ARG A 194 11.23 8.55 -13.32
CA ARG A 194 11.66 9.48 -12.27
C ARG A 194 12.71 8.83 -11.36
N PRO A 195 13.94 9.36 -11.28
CA PRO A 195 14.91 8.88 -10.28
C PRO A 195 14.33 8.94 -8.86
N GLY A 196 14.67 7.96 -8.02
CA GLY A 196 14.19 7.87 -6.65
C GLY A 196 12.81 7.21 -6.47
N ILE A 197 12.24 6.57 -7.49
CA ILE A 197 11.09 5.68 -7.23
C ILE A 197 11.55 4.46 -6.45
N LEU A 198 10.79 4.09 -5.43
CA LEU A 198 10.97 2.84 -4.69
C LEU A 198 10.17 1.72 -5.37
N THR A 199 10.78 0.54 -5.53
CA THR A 199 10.16 -0.60 -6.22
C THR A 199 10.20 -1.87 -5.37
N GLN A 200 9.13 -2.67 -5.44
CA GLN A 200 9.02 -3.98 -4.80
C GLN A 200 8.49 -5.05 -5.75
N CYS A 201 8.67 -6.32 -5.38
CA CYS A 201 8.16 -7.46 -6.13
C CYS A 201 7.52 -8.45 -5.16
N ALA A 202 6.20 -8.35 -5.02
CA ALA A 202 5.41 -9.12 -4.06
C ALA A 202 5.31 -10.59 -4.45
N VAL A 203 5.99 -11.46 -3.71
CA VAL A 203 6.01 -12.92 -3.89
C VAL A 203 6.13 -13.61 -2.53
N GLU A 204 6.38 -14.92 -2.50
CA GLU A 204 6.67 -15.64 -1.25
C GLU A 204 7.85 -15.00 -0.49
N GLU A 205 7.72 -14.93 0.84
CA GLU A 205 8.54 -14.11 1.73
C GLU A 205 10.05 -14.34 1.63
N ALA A 206 10.50 -15.60 1.60
CA ALA A 206 11.91 -15.94 1.47
C ALA A 206 12.45 -15.58 0.08
N THR A 207 11.63 -15.79 -0.95
CA THR A 207 11.93 -15.40 -2.33
C THR A 207 12.05 -13.89 -2.45
N GLU A 208 11.12 -13.12 -1.89
CA GLU A 208 11.12 -11.66 -1.91
C GLU A 208 12.34 -11.10 -1.16
N LEU A 209 12.65 -11.65 0.03
CA LEU A 209 13.85 -11.26 0.77
C LEU A 209 15.12 -11.54 -0.05
N LEU A 210 15.18 -12.66 -0.78
CA LEU A 210 16.32 -12.99 -1.65
C LEU A 210 16.47 -11.99 -2.81
N LEU A 211 15.36 -11.57 -3.44
CA LEU A 211 15.37 -10.51 -4.45
C LEU A 211 15.88 -9.19 -3.85
N GLY A 212 15.41 -8.85 -2.65
CA GLY A 212 15.85 -7.71 -1.87
C GLY A 212 17.35 -7.76 -1.56
N MET A 213 17.86 -8.88 -1.03
CA MET A 213 19.28 -9.09 -0.72
C MET A 213 20.17 -8.96 -1.94
N ARG A 214 19.66 -9.32 -3.12
CA ARG A 214 20.38 -9.20 -4.40
C ARG A 214 20.30 -7.81 -5.02
N GLY A 215 19.60 -6.86 -4.42
CA GLY A 215 19.52 -5.51 -4.98
C GLY A 215 18.55 -5.38 -6.16
N LEU A 216 17.56 -6.28 -6.29
CA LEU A 216 16.61 -6.30 -7.40
C LEU A 216 15.31 -5.54 -7.09
N THR A 217 15.07 -5.23 -5.82
CA THR A 217 14.02 -4.34 -5.31
C THR A 217 14.64 -3.27 -4.43
N SER A 218 13.93 -2.21 -4.06
CA SER A 218 14.39 -1.22 -3.09
C SER A 218 13.64 -1.28 -1.75
N TYR A 219 12.48 -1.94 -1.71
CA TYR A 219 11.72 -2.19 -0.49
C TYR A 219 10.85 -3.46 -0.63
N ALA A 220 10.13 -3.82 0.43
CA ALA A 220 9.10 -4.87 0.47
C ALA A 220 7.89 -4.41 1.31
N GLU A 221 6.68 -4.82 0.96
CA GLU A 221 5.44 -4.45 1.67
C GLU A 221 4.55 -5.64 1.99
N THR A 222 4.47 -6.63 1.10
CA THR A 222 3.59 -7.82 1.25
C THR A 222 4.06 -8.81 2.31
N VAL A 223 4.82 -8.32 3.29
CA VAL A 223 5.28 -9.04 4.48
C VAL A 223 4.11 -9.21 5.44
N SER A 224 3.32 -10.25 5.23
CA SER A 224 1.94 -10.32 5.73
C SER A 224 1.83 -10.73 7.21
N VAL A 225 0.93 -10.10 7.98
CA VAL A 225 0.57 -10.50 9.35
C VAL A 225 -0.95 -10.67 9.49
N TYR A 226 -1.37 -11.52 10.44
CA TYR A 226 -2.76 -11.96 10.57
C TYR A 226 -3.26 -11.88 12.00
N GLY A 227 -4.59 -11.78 12.15
CA GLY A 227 -5.27 -11.50 13.41
C GLY A 227 -5.61 -12.72 14.27
N THR A 228 -5.38 -13.94 13.78
CA THR A 228 -5.57 -15.19 14.55
C THR A 228 -4.42 -16.16 14.30
N GLU A 229 -4.13 -17.02 15.28
CA GLU A 229 -3.02 -17.99 15.20
C GLU A 229 -3.16 -19.00 14.06
N PRO A 230 -4.34 -19.62 13.80
CA PRO A 230 -4.49 -20.55 12.68
C PRO A 230 -4.24 -19.90 11.32
N VAL A 231 -4.67 -18.64 11.13
CA VAL A 231 -4.46 -17.90 9.88
C VAL A 231 -3.00 -17.52 9.72
N PHE A 232 -2.32 -17.18 10.81
CA PHE A 232 -0.88 -16.94 10.79
C PHE A 232 -0.10 -18.18 10.35
N ILE A 233 -0.49 -19.36 10.85
CA ILE A 233 0.10 -20.65 10.48
C ILE A 233 -0.19 -20.99 9.01
N ASP A 234 -1.42 -20.79 8.52
CA ASP A 234 -1.76 -20.98 7.10
C ASP A 234 -1.05 -19.95 6.19
N GLY A 235 -0.72 -18.78 6.73
CA GLY A 235 0.18 -17.80 6.13
C GLY A 235 1.67 -18.13 6.24
N ASP A 236 2.01 -19.35 6.71
CA ASP A 236 3.35 -19.92 6.88
C ASP A 236 4.29 -19.14 7.84
N ASP A 237 3.71 -18.48 8.84
CA ASP A 237 4.49 -17.63 9.74
C ASP A 237 3.95 -17.59 11.19
N THR A 238 4.67 -16.85 12.02
CA THR A 238 4.31 -16.48 13.39
C THR A 238 4.66 -15.00 13.62
N PRO A 239 4.16 -14.35 14.68
CA PRO A 239 4.61 -13.00 15.04
C PRO A 239 6.15 -12.88 15.16
N TRP A 240 6.83 -13.93 15.63
CA TRP A 240 8.29 -13.94 15.76
C TRP A 240 9.03 -14.14 14.45
N SER A 241 8.59 -15.04 13.57
CA SER A 241 9.24 -15.22 12.26
C SER A 241 9.08 -13.96 11.41
N LYS A 242 7.90 -13.32 11.43
CA LYS A 242 7.69 -12.01 10.77
C LYS A 242 8.55 -10.92 11.38
N THR A 243 8.67 -10.85 12.71
CA THR A 243 9.51 -9.84 13.37
C THR A 243 10.99 -10.04 13.03
N PHE A 244 11.43 -11.30 12.96
CA PHE A 244 12.77 -11.64 12.49
C PHE A 244 12.97 -11.25 11.03
N LEU A 245 11.99 -11.51 10.16
CA LEU A 245 12.02 -11.15 8.75
C LEU A 245 12.09 -9.63 8.55
N ALA A 246 11.29 -8.85 9.28
CA ALA A 246 11.39 -7.39 9.30
C ALA A 246 12.80 -6.91 9.69
N SER A 247 13.38 -7.52 10.73
CA SER A 247 14.76 -7.25 11.14
C SER A 247 15.78 -7.70 10.08
N ALA A 248 15.50 -8.77 9.32
CA ALA A 248 16.35 -9.23 8.22
C ALA A 248 16.39 -8.21 7.08
N TYR A 249 15.25 -7.65 6.67
CA TYR A 249 15.20 -6.52 5.73
C TYR A 249 15.99 -5.32 6.26
N ALA A 250 15.69 -4.86 7.48
CA ALA A 250 16.36 -3.70 8.09
C ALA A 250 17.89 -3.90 8.22
N SER A 251 18.36 -5.12 8.55
CA SER A 251 19.78 -5.44 8.63
C SER A 251 20.53 -5.35 7.29
N ARG A 252 19.79 -5.34 6.17
CA ARG A 252 20.31 -5.14 4.80
C ARG A 252 20.05 -3.72 4.30
N GLY A 253 19.61 -2.83 5.20
CA GLY A 253 19.22 -1.47 4.86
C GLY A 253 18.04 -1.42 3.90
N LEU A 254 17.15 -2.41 3.90
CA LEU A 254 15.96 -2.41 3.06
C LEU A 254 14.78 -1.83 3.81
N LYS A 255 14.17 -0.78 3.24
CA LYS A 255 12.85 -0.34 3.70
C LYS A 255 11.90 -1.52 3.59
N MET A 256 11.03 -1.67 4.58
CA MET A 256 9.90 -2.57 4.47
C MET A 256 8.75 -2.07 5.30
N ARG A 257 7.57 -2.61 5.02
CA ARG A 257 6.40 -2.54 5.89
C ARG A 257 5.72 -3.90 5.92
N TYR A 258 4.83 -4.10 6.88
CA TYR A 258 3.95 -5.26 6.84
C TYR A 258 2.75 -4.99 5.94
N THR A 259 2.02 -6.06 5.63
CA THR A 259 0.65 -5.99 5.10
C THR A 259 -0.30 -6.72 6.04
N SER A 260 -1.45 -6.13 6.30
CA SER A 260 -2.61 -6.75 6.94
C SER A 260 -3.88 -6.24 6.26
N GLY A 261 -5.06 -6.51 6.82
CA GLY A 261 -6.30 -6.00 6.26
C GLY A 261 -7.50 -6.76 6.76
N SER A 262 -8.54 -6.02 7.14
CA SER A 262 -9.83 -6.60 7.52
C SER A 262 -10.35 -7.63 6.53
N GLY A 263 -10.72 -8.80 7.05
CA GLY A 263 -11.37 -9.88 6.29
C GLY A 263 -10.46 -11.03 5.89
N SER A 264 -9.13 -10.93 6.08
CA SER A 264 -8.19 -12.05 5.84
C SER A 264 -8.58 -13.29 6.63
N GLU A 265 -8.87 -13.14 7.92
CA GLU A 265 -9.15 -14.29 8.79
C GLU A 265 -10.50 -14.93 8.47
N VAL A 266 -11.46 -14.15 7.98
CA VAL A 266 -12.76 -14.65 7.51
C VAL A 266 -12.59 -15.41 6.20
N LEU A 267 -11.83 -14.85 5.26
CA LEU A 267 -11.55 -15.47 3.96
C LEU A 267 -10.76 -16.77 4.11
N MET A 268 -9.81 -16.80 5.05
CA MET A 268 -8.98 -17.97 5.39
C MET A 268 -9.67 -18.93 6.37
N GLY A 269 -10.88 -18.60 6.85
CA GLY A 269 -11.78 -19.53 7.53
C GLY A 269 -11.66 -19.62 9.05
N TYR A 270 -10.83 -18.78 9.69
CA TYR A 270 -10.56 -18.85 11.13
C TYR A 270 -10.60 -17.45 11.80
N ALA A 271 -11.75 -16.80 11.77
CA ALA A 271 -11.96 -15.49 12.41
C ALA A 271 -12.30 -15.55 13.91
N GLU A 272 -12.35 -16.75 14.51
CA GLU A 272 -12.58 -16.94 15.96
C GLU A 272 -13.84 -16.24 16.52
N GLY A 273 -14.85 -16.03 15.68
CA GLY A 273 -16.08 -15.30 16.01
C GLY A 273 -15.91 -13.79 16.21
N CYS A 274 -14.71 -13.26 15.99
CA CYS A 274 -14.41 -11.85 16.17
C CYS A 274 -14.74 -11.02 14.92
N SER A 275 -14.98 -9.71 15.10
CA SER A 275 -15.13 -8.78 13.98
C SER A 275 -13.81 -8.56 13.25
N MET A 276 -13.92 -8.21 11.97
CA MET A 276 -12.76 -7.94 11.13
C MET A 276 -11.90 -6.82 11.70
N LEU A 277 -12.50 -5.74 12.21
CA LEU A 277 -11.73 -4.64 12.82
C LEU A 277 -10.96 -5.05 14.07
N TYR A 278 -11.55 -5.89 14.93
CA TYR A 278 -10.84 -6.33 16.13
C TYR A 278 -9.61 -7.17 15.75
N LEU A 279 -9.78 -8.10 14.81
CA LEU A 279 -8.68 -8.93 14.30
C LEU A 279 -7.61 -8.06 13.63
N GLU A 280 -8.02 -7.08 12.84
CA GLU A 280 -7.10 -6.12 12.23
C GLU A 280 -6.40 -5.23 13.28
N CYS A 281 -7.06 -4.86 14.37
CA CYS A 281 -6.38 -4.21 15.49
C CYS A 281 -5.28 -5.13 16.05
N ARG A 282 -5.48 -6.45 16.17
CA ARG A 282 -4.41 -7.37 16.58
C ARG A 282 -3.23 -7.33 15.60
N CYS A 283 -3.49 -7.37 14.28
CA CYS A 283 -2.46 -7.22 13.24
C CYS A 283 -1.64 -5.94 13.42
N LEU A 284 -2.31 -4.81 13.66
CA LEU A 284 -1.67 -3.51 13.78
C LEU A 284 -0.84 -3.38 15.07
N PHE A 285 -1.29 -3.97 16.17
CA PHE A 285 -0.50 -4.04 17.40
C PHE A 285 0.70 -4.98 17.28
N ILE A 286 0.60 -6.07 16.50
CA ILE A 286 1.76 -6.91 16.15
C ILE A 286 2.76 -6.12 15.31
N THR A 287 2.28 -5.39 14.29
CA THR A 287 3.13 -4.53 13.46
C THR A 287 3.87 -3.51 14.31
N LYS A 288 3.17 -2.85 15.24
CA LYS A 288 3.78 -1.91 16.16
C LYS A 288 4.81 -2.58 17.07
N GLY A 289 4.47 -3.73 17.66
CA GLY A 289 5.36 -4.47 18.56
C GLY A 289 6.60 -5.04 17.87
N ALA A 290 6.51 -5.36 16.57
CA ALA A 290 7.64 -5.81 15.77
C ALA A 290 8.65 -4.69 15.48
N GLY A 291 8.30 -3.42 15.76
CA GLY A 291 9.14 -2.27 15.45
C GLY A 291 9.17 -1.95 13.95
N VAL A 292 8.19 -2.44 13.19
CA VAL A 292 8.05 -2.11 11.77
C VAL A 292 7.56 -0.67 11.63
N GLN A 293 8.11 0.05 10.66
CA GLN A 293 7.85 1.50 10.49
C GLN A 293 6.47 1.82 9.91
N GLY A 294 5.84 0.87 9.22
CA GLY A 294 4.62 1.07 8.47
C GLY A 294 3.79 -0.19 8.26
N ILE A 295 2.59 -0.01 7.71
CA ILE A 295 1.66 -1.07 7.35
C ILE A 295 0.94 -0.70 6.05
N GLN A 296 0.74 -1.69 5.18
CA GLN A 296 -0.32 -1.67 4.18
C GLN A 296 -1.57 -2.30 4.79
N ASN A 297 -2.67 -1.53 4.88
CA ASN A 297 -3.96 -2.04 5.34
C ASN A 297 -5.14 -1.26 4.74
N GLY A 298 -6.35 -1.55 5.20
CA GLY A 298 -7.59 -1.08 4.58
C GLY A 298 -8.24 -2.21 3.79
N SER A 299 -8.29 -3.40 4.37
CA SER A 299 -8.68 -4.69 3.79
C SER A 299 -7.79 -5.25 2.68
N VAL A 300 -7.21 -4.40 1.82
CA VAL A 300 -6.26 -4.82 0.77
C VAL A 300 -6.94 -5.89 -0.12
N SER A 301 -6.29 -7.03 -0.36
CA SER A 301 -6.80 -8.13 -1.21
C SER A 301 -8.09 -8.75 -0.69
N CYS A 302 -8.47 -8.49 0.56
CA CYS A 302 -9.68 -9.02 1.14
C CYS A 302 -10.89 -8.09 1.01
N ILE A 303 -10.80 -6.94 0.32
CA ILE A 303 -11.82 -5.87 0.28
C ILE A 303 -13.24 -6.33 -0.09
N GLY A 304 -13.36 -7.43 -0.85
CA GLY A 304 -14.65 -8.06 -1.13
C GLY A 304 -15.40 -8.54 0.13
N VAL A 305 -14.69 -8.86 1.21
CA VAL A 305 -15.22 -9.39 2.48
C VAL A 305 -15.87 -8.29 3.33
N PRO A 306 -15.16 -7.24 3.81
CA PRO A 306 -15.82 -6.11 4.48
C PRO A 306 -16.75 -5.38 3.51
N GLY A 307 -16.40 -5.30 2.21
CA GLY A 307 -17.26 -4.76 1.17
C GLY A 307 -18.62 -5.47 1.06
N ALA A 308 -18.74 -6.73 1.49
CA ALA A 308 -20.00 -7.47 1.42
C ALA A 308 -20.96 -7.18 2.61
N VAL A 309 -20.46 -6.64 3.72
CA VAL A 309 -21.23 -6.47 4.97
C VAL A 309 -21.53 -5.01 5.31
N PRO A 310 -22.56 -4.73 6.14
CA PRO A 310 -22.84 -3.39 6.61
C PRO A 310 -21.65 -2.73 7.30
N GLY A 311 -21.42 -1.44 7.01
CA GLY A 311 -20.36 -0.67 7.66
C GLY A 311 -18.92 -1.03 7.25
N GLY A 312 -18.69 -2.02 6.38
CA GLY A 312 -17.34 -2.45 6.01
C GLY A 312 -16.47 -1.36 5.40
N ILE A 313 -16.99 -0.52 4.50
CA ILE A 313 -16.20 0.59 3.94
C ILE A 313 -15.86 1.66 4.99
N ARG A 314 -16.69 1.83 6.03
CA ARG A 314 -16.35 2.68 7.18
C ARG A 314 -15.26 2.02 8.03
N GLU A 315 -15.31 0.71 8.18
CA GLU A 315 -14.33 -0.05 8.93
C GLU A 315 -12.96 -0.04 8.27
N VAL A 316 -12.89 -0.14 6.94
CA VAL A 316 -11.67 0.06 6.13
C VAL A 316 -10.99 1.40 6.42
N LEU A 317 -11.75 2.50 6.56
CA LEU A 317 -11.19 3.77 7.01
C LEU A 317 -10.75 3.72 8.48
N GLY A 318 -11.51 3.01 9.31
CA GLY A 318 -11.24 2.78 10.72
C GLY A 318 -9.88 2.11 10.96
N GLU A 319 -9.58 1.01 10.27
CA GLU A 319 -8.28 0.32 10.40
C GLU A 319 -7.11 1.16 9.89
N ASN A 320 -7.29 1.95 8.82
CA ASN A 320 -6.25 2.90 8.37
C ASN A 320 -5.97 3.94 9.46
N LEU A 321 -7.02 4.43 10.12
CA LEU A 321 -6.87 5.33 11.25
C LEU A 321 -6.17 4.65 12.43
N VAL A 322 -6.45 3.38 12.74
CA VAL A 322 -5.75 2.64 13.80
C VAL A 322 -4.24 2.57 13.53
N ALA A 323 -3.83 2.28 12.30
CA ALA A 323 -2.41 2.27 11.93
C ALA A 323 -1.72 3.60 12.31
N MET A 324 -2.33 4.73 11.94
CA MET A 324 -1.81 6.06 12.24
C MET A 324 -1.88 6.41 13.73
N LEU A 325 -2.91 5.93 14.45
CA LEU A 325 -3.01 6.06 15.91
C LEU A 325 -1.95 5.23 16.64
N LEU A 326 -1.35 4.24 15.98
CA LEU A 326 -0.17 3.50 16.46
C LEU A 326 1.15 4.09 15.95
N ASP A 327 1.13 5.29 15.36
CA ASP A 327 2.31 5.98 14.84
C ASP A 327 3.04 5.15 13.76
N LEU A 328 2.27 4.45 12.92
CA LEU A 328 2.78 3.74 11.75
C LEU A 328 2.55 4.59 10.48
N GLU A 329 3.45 4.46 9.52
CA GLU A 329 3.14 4.78 8.12
C GLU A 329 1.96 3.93 7.66
N CYS A 330 1.00 4.53 6.96
CA CYS A 330 -0.16 3.80 6.43
C CYS A 330 -0.23 3.92 4.90
N ALA A 331 0.02 2.79 4.23
CA ALA A 331 -0.28 2.58 2.82
C ALA A 331 -1.71 2.02 2.71
N SER A 332 -2.66 2.86 2.32
CA SER A 332 -4.06 2.69 2.74
C SER A 332 -4.96 1.94 1.75
N SER A 333 -4.45 0.86 1.15
CA SER A 333 -5.16 0.01 0.18
C SER A 333 -5.61 0.83 -1.03
N ASN A 334 -6.92 0.94 -1.32
CA ASN A 334 -7.44 1.46 -2.60
C ASN A 334 -6.81 0.77 -3.83
N ASP A 335 -6.38 -0.47 -3.63
CA ASP A 335 -5.47 -1.24 -4.46
C ASP A 335 -6.13 -2.47 -5.08
N GLN A 336 -7.40 -2.72 -4.73
CA GLN A 336 -8.10 -3.97 -5.04
C GLN A 336 -9.56 -3.75 -5.43
N THR A 337 -10.02 -4.53 -6.41
CA THR A 337 -11.42 -4.47 -6.87
C THR A 337 -12.37 -5.10 -5.86
N PHE A 338 -13.54 -4.47 -5.67
CA PHE A 338 -14.62 -5.02 -4.81
C PHE A 338 -16.03 -4.79 -5.36
N THR A 339 -16.15 -3.98 -6.42
CA THR A 339 -17.44 -3.53 -6.95
C THR A 339 -17.37 -3.33 -8.45
N HIS A 340 -18.51 -3.57 -9.11
CA HIS A 340 -18.70 -3.29 -10.53
C HIS A 340 -19.18 -1.85 -10.78
N SER A 341 -19.33 -1.02 -9.73
CA SER A 341 -19.92 0.31 -9.80
C SER A 341 -18.91 1.41 -9.52
N ASP A 342 -18.68 2.30 -10.49
CA ASP A 342 -17.81 3.47 -10.34
C ASP A 342 -18.18 4.33 -9.13
N LEU A 343 -19.48 4.57 -8.93
CA LEU A 343 -19.97 5.34 -7.77
C LEU A 343 -19.53 4.74 -6.43
N ARG A 344 -19.43 3.42 -6.34
CA ARG A 344 -19.16 2.71 -5.09
C ARG A 344 -17.66 2.65 -4.82
N ARG A 345 -16.83 2.39 -5.84
CA ARG A 345 -15.35 2.42 -5.73
C ARG A 345 -14.82 3.82 -5.48
N VAL A 346 -15.45 4.86 -6.05
CA VAL A 346 -15.14 6.27 -5.75
C VAL A 346 -15.48 6.59 -4.28
N ALA A 347 -16.68 6.23 -3.82
CA ALA A 347 -17.09 6.48 -2.43
C ALA A 347 -16.15 5.83 -1.41
N ARG A 348 -15.65 4.61 -1.69
CA ARG A 348 -14.63 3.95 -0.88
C ARG A 348 -13.33 4.76 -0.84
N SER A 349 -12.87 5.26 -1.97
CA SER A 349 -11.55 5.90 -2.10
C SER A 349 -11.49 7.30 -1.51
N LEU A 350 -12.60 8.05 -1.60
CA LEU A 350 -12.69 9.39 -1.02
C LEU A 350 -12.42 9.39 0.49
N MET A 351 -12.59 8.25 1.17
CA MET A 351 -12.30 8.09 2.59
C MET A 351 -10.82 8.32 2.91
N GLN A 352 -9.90 7.90 2.04
CA GLN A 352 -8.45 8.11 2.20
C GLN A 352 -7.95 9.28 1.35
N MET A 353 -8.53 9.49 0.16
CA MET A 353 -8.10 10.52 -0.79
C MET A 353 -8.33 11.94 -0.27
N ILE A 354 -9.47 12.21 0.38
CA ILE A 354 -9.79 13.54 0.92
C ILE A 354 -8.84 13.94 2.07
N PRO A 355 -8.69 13.15 3.14
CA PRO A 355 -7.80 13.53 4.23
C PRO A 355 -6.32 13.34 3.90
N GLY A 356 -5.99 12.46 2.95
CA GLY A 356 -4.64 12.03 2.60
C GLY A 356 -4.07 11.02 3.60
N THR A 357 -3.36 10.02 3.11
CA THR A 357 -2.60 9.05 3.91
C THR A 357 -1.14 9.06 3.43
N ASP A 358 -0.25 8.29 4.07
CA ASP A 358 1.15 8.26 3.63
C ASP A 358 1.25 7.76 2.18
N PHE A 359 0.43 6.77 1.82
CA PHE A 359 0.10 6.39 0.44
C PHE A 359 -1.41 6.18 0.28
N ILE A 360 -2.06 7.08 -0.47
CA ILE A 360 -3.54 7.10 -0.63
C ILE A 360 -4.04 5.81 -1.26
N CYS A 361 -3.39 5.40 -2.35
CA CYS A 361 -3.42 4.02 -2.78
C CYS A 361 -2.07 3.38 -2.43
N SER A 362 -2.11 2.16 -1.91
CA SER A 362 -0.97 1.26 -1.84
C SER A 362 -0.87 0.38 -3.10
N GLY A 363 -1.63 0.69 -4.16
CA GLY A 363 -1.64 -0.14 -5.35
C GLY A 363 -2.64 0.32 -6.40
N TYR A 364 -2.66 1.62 -6.74
CA TYR A 364 -3.36 2.09 -7.94
C TYR A 364 -2.87 1.29 -9.15
N SER A 365 -3.71 0.67 -9.98
CA SER A 365 -3.17 -0.05 -11.14
C SER A 365 -2.65 0.92 -12.19
N SER A 366 -1.34 0.97 -12.41
CA SER A 366 -0.78 1.82 -13.46
C SER A 366 -0.97 1.25 -14.87
N THR A 367 -1.53 0.05 -14.93
CA THR A 367 -1.93 -0.68 -16.13
C THR A 367 -3.45 -0.88 -16.12
N PRO A 368 -4.11 -1.12 -17.26
CA PRO A 368 -5.53 -1.46 -17.25
C PRO A 368 -5.79 -2.70 -16.41
N ASN A 369 -6.92 -2.76 -15.71
CA ASN A 369 -7.17 -3.82 -14.74
C ASN A 369 -7.15 -5.25 -15.30
N TYR A 370 -7.31 -5.44 -16.62
CA TYR A 370 -7.15 -6.76 -17.24
C TYR A 370 -5.70 -7.29 -17.18
N ASP A 371 -4.73 -6.40 -16.96
CA ASP A 371 -3.31 -6.70 -16.79
C ASP A 371 -2.87 -6.69 -15.33
N ASN A 372 -3.74 -6.25 -14.42
CA ASN A 372 -3.40 -6.16 -13.02
C ASN A 372 -3.35 -7.56 -12.38
N MET A 373 -2.14 -8.03 -12.06
CA MET A 373 -1.91 -9.37 -11.52
C MET A 373 -2.27 -9.54 -10.04
N PHE A 374 -2.71 -8.45 -9.39
CA PHE A 374 -3.38 -8.51 -8.09
C PHE A 374 -4.90 -8.66 -8.25
N ALA A 375 -5.39 -9.21 -9.38
CA ALA A 375 -6.81 -9.36 -9.67
C ALA A 375 -7.60 -8.04 -9.78
N GLY A 376 -6.93 -6.98 -10.25
CA GLY A 376 -7.54 -5.67 -10.46
C GLY A 376 -7.45 -4.79 -9.22
N SER A 377 -7.15 -3.51 -9.45
CA SER A 377 -7.20 -2.45 -8.44
C SER A 377 -8.51 -1.66 -8.45
N ASN A 378 -8.78 -0.95 -7.35
CA ASN A 378 -9.94 -0.07 -7.24
C ASN A 378 -9.90 1.08 -8.26
N TRP A 379 -8.69 1.46 -8.69
CA TRP A 379 -8.42 2.43 -9.74
C TRP A 379 -7.41 1.85 -10.73
N ASP A 380 -7.55 2.16 -12.01
CA ASP A 380 -6.60 1.69 -13.01
C ASP A 380 -6.15 2.76 -14.00
N ALA A 381 -5.34 2.38 -14.99
CA ALA A 381 -4.80 3.31 -15.98
C ALA A 381 -5.88 4.08 -16.76
N GLU A 382 -7.09 3.54 -16.87
CA GLU A 382 -8.20 4.19 -17.57
C GLU A 382 -8.83 5.30 -16.73
N ASP A 383 -8.54 5.36 -15.42
CA ASP A 383 -9.07 6.36 -14.50
C ASP A 383 -8.14 7.56 -14.24
N TYR A 384 -6.96 7.63 -14.86
CA TYR A 384 -5.97 8.67 -14.55
C TYR A 384 -6.53 10.09 -14.70
N ASP A 385 -7.35 10.31 -15.73
CA ASP A 385 -7.95 11.61 -15.99
C ASP A 385 -9.00 11.96 -14.93
N ASP A 386 -9.86 11.01 -14.54
CA ASP A 386 -10.82 11.19 -13.45
C ASP A 386 -10.12 11.49 -12.13
N TRP A 387 -9.03 10.78 -11.82
CA TRP A 387 -8.23 11.05 -10.61
C TRP A 387 -7.67 12.48 -10.60
N ASN A 388 -7.11 12.94 -11.72
CA ASN A 388 -6.59 14.31 -11.87
C ASN A 388 -7.71 15.36 -11.79
N ILE A 389 -8.87 15.09 -12.37
CA ILE A 389 -10.04 15.97 -12.30
C ILE A 389 -10.56 16.07 -10.86
N ILE A 390 -10.62 14.96 -10.11
CA ILE A 390 -11.05 14.98 -8.70
C ILE A 390 -10.07 15.80 -7.85
N GLN A 391 -8.75 15.65 -8.04
CA GLN A 391 -7.75 16.47 -7.35
C GLN A 391 -7.98 17.97 -7.59
N ARG A 392 -8.23 18.34 -8.85
CA ARG A 392 -8.57 19.71 -9.24
C ARG A 392 -9.90 20.18 -8.63
N ASP A 393 -10.95 19.37 -8.70
CA ASP A 393 -12.29 19.78 -8.28
C ASP A 393 -12.39 19.97 -6.76
N LEU A 394 -11.74 19.10 -5.99
CA LEU A 394 -11.77 19.13 -4.53
C LEU A 394 -10.63 19.97 -3.93
N LYS A 395 -9.68 20.42 -4.76
CA LYS A 395 -8.44 21.08 -4.31
C LYS A 395 -7.71 20.23 -3.26
N ILE A 396 -7.49 18.96 -3.62
CA ILE A 396 -6.74 17.98 -2.81
C ILE A 396 -5.51 17.51 -3.59
N ASP A 397 -4.46 17.14 -2.86
CA ASP A 397 -3.29 16.50 -3.45
C ASP A 397 -3.38 15.00 -3.19
N ALA A 398 -3.60 14.25 -4.26
CA ALA A 398 -3.68 12.80 -4.22
C ALA A 398 -2.48 12.12 -4.91
N GLY A 399 -1.34 12.82 -4.92
CA GLY A 399 -0.04 12.27 -5.28
C GLY A 399 0.24 12.11 -6.77
N LEU A 400 -0.74 12.39 -7.65
CA LEU A 400 -0.57 12.28 -9.10
C LEU A 400 -0.62 13.63 -9.80
N LYS A 401 -0.27 13.65 -11.07
CA LYS A 401 -0.35 14.84 -11.92
C LYS A 401 -0.77 14.51 -13.35
N PRO A 402 -1.35 15.47 -14.08
CA PRO A 402 -1.51 15.35 -15.53
C PRO A 402 -0.13 15.27 -16.21
N VAL A 403 -0.07 14.50 -17.29
CA VAL A 403 1.13 14.29 -18.11
C VAL A 403 0.76 14.42 -19.58
N ARG A 404 1.69 14.83 -20.43
CA ARG A 404 1.46 14.92 -21.88
C ARG A 404 1.84 13.61 -22.56
N GLU A 405 1.08 13.23 -23.59
CA GLU A 405 1.31 12.00 -24.36
C GLU A 405 2.75 11.94 -24.91
N GLU A 406 3.28 13.05 -25.44
CA GLU A 406 4.65 13.14 -25.95
C GLU A 406 5.73 12.83 -24.90
N GLU A 407 5.49 13.19 -23.64
CA GLU A 407 6.41 12.92 -22.53
C GLU A 407 6.31 11.46 -22.09
N VAL A 408 5.08 10.92 -22.06
CA VAL A 408 4.79 9.51 -21.77
C VAL A 408 5.48 8.61 -22.79
N ILE A 409 5.26 8.82 -24.09
CA ILE A 409 5.90 8.08 -25.18
C ILE A 409 7.43 8.07 -25.00
N LYS A 410 8.01 9.24 -24.69
CA LYS A 410 9.47 9.37 -24.52
C LYS A 410 10.00 8.55 -23.34
N VAL A 411 9.35 8.58 -22.18
CA VAL A 411 9.83 7.84 -21.00
C VAL A 411 9.60 6.34 -21.13
N ARG A 412 8.45 5.92 -21.68
CA ARG A 412 8.14 4.51 -21.98
C ARG A 412 9.17 3.91 -22.92
N ASN A 413 9.46 4.61 -24.00
CA ASN A 413 10.42 4.19 -25.01
C ASN A 413 11.87 4.13 -24.46
N LYS A 414 12.27 5.12 -23.65
CA LYS A 414 13.58 5.08 -22.97
C LYS A 414 13.70 3.85 -22.07
N ALA A 415 12.66 3.53 -21.29
CA ALA A 415 12.65 2.38 -20.40
C ALA A 415 12.67 1.06 -21.15
N ALA A 416 11.85 0.93 -22.21
CA ALA A 416 11.83 -0.24 -23.08
C ALA A 416 13.21 -0.51 -23.73
N ARG A 417 13.91 0.54 -24.19
CA ARG A 417 15.29 0.40 -24.69
C ARG A 417 16.30 0.07 -23.59
N ALA A 418 16.12 0.59 -22.39
CA ALA A 418 17.01 0.30 -21.26
C ALA A 418 16.91 -1.16 -20.83
N ILE A 419 15.70 -1.72 -20.72
CA ILE A 419 15.52 -3.13 -20.38
C ILE A 419 16.00 -4.05 -21.52
N GLN A 420 15.76 -3.69 -22.78
CA GLN A 420 16.33 -4.37 -23.95
C GLN A 420 17.86 -4.45 -23.84
N ALA A 421 18.51 -3.32 -23.55
CA ALA A 421 19.95 -3.23 -23.43
C ALA A 421 20.50 -4.09 -22.27
N VAL A 422 19.79 -4.15 -21.14
CA VAL A 422 20.15 -5.01 -20.01
C VAL A 422 20.02 -6.50 -20.35
N PHE A 423 18.93 -6.89 -21.03
CA PHE A 423 18.73 -8.26 -21.49
C PHE A 423 19.85 -8.71 -22.43
N ASP A 424 20.20 -7.88 -23.41
CA ASP A 424 21.32 -8.13 -24.33
C ASP A 424 22.68 -8.22 -23.58
N ALA A 425 22.97 -7.26 -22.69
CA ALA A 425 24.23 -7.24 -21.94
C ALA A 425 24.43 -8.47 -21.02
N LEU A 426 23.35 -9.04 -20.49
CA LEU A 426 23.39 -10.17 -19.55
C LEU A 426 23.16 -11.53 -20.22
N GLY A 427 22.89 -11.54 -21.53
CA GLY A 427 22.63 -12.74 -22.33
C GLY A 427 21.29 -13.39 -22.00
N PHE A 428 20.27 -12.59 -21.73
CA PHE A 428 18.89 -13.04 -21.56
C PHE A 428 18.17 -13.13 -22.92
N PRO A 429 16.99 -13.78 -23.02
CA PRO A 429 16.26 -13.89 -24.27
C PRO A 429 15.97 -12.51 -24.87
N GLU A 430 16.26 -12.34 -26.16
CA GLU A 430 16.20 -11.05 -26.84
C GLU A 430 14.87 -10.31 -26.61
N ILE A 431 14.95 -8.99 -26.35
CA ILE A 431 13.83 -8.06 -26.47
C ILE A 431 14.03 -7.34 -27.81
N THR A 432 13.11 -7.55 -28.74
CA THR A 432 13.21 -7.03 -30.11
C THR A 432 12.86 -5.55 -30.19
N ASP A 433 13.25 -4.87 -31.27
CA ASP A 433 12.82 -3.49 -31.54
C ASP A 433 11.29 -3.39 -31.74
N GLU A 434 10.66 -4.46 -32.23
CA GLU A 434 9.19 -4.56 -32.36
C GLU A 434 8.52 -4.53 -30.98
N GLU A 435 9.06 -5.27 -30.00
CA GLU A 435 8.58 -5.24 -28.63
C GLU A 435 8.81 -3.89 -27.95
N VAL A 436 9.95 -3.23 -28.23
CA VAL A 436 10.25 -1.89 -27.72
C VAL A 436 9.25 -0.86 -28.27
N GLU A 437 8.99 -0.90 -29.58
CA GLU A 437 8.03 0.00 -30.22
C GLU A 437 6.61 -0.29 -29.72
N ALA A 438 6.21 -1.56 -29.63
CA ALA A 438 4.90 -1.94 -29.09
C ALA A 438 4.72 -1.44 -27.66
N ALA A 439 5.65 -1.71 -26.74
CA ALA A 439 5.57 -1.25 -25.36
C ALA A 439 5.56 0.28 -25.23
N THR A 440 6.14 1.00 -26.19
CA THR A 440 6.14 2.47 -26.22
C THR A 440 4.73 3.04 -26.35
N TYR A 441 3.87 2.41 -27.16
CA TYR A 441 2.51 2.90 -27.47
C TYR A 441 1.39 2.01 -26.93
N ALA A 442 1.71 0.90 -26.28
CA ALA A 442 0.75 -0.02 -25.70
C ALA A 442 -0.10 0.64 -24.62
N HIS A 443 -1.39 0.28 -24.58
CA HIS A 443 -2.24 0.44 -23.41
C HIS A 443 -2.00 -0.69 -22.42
N GLY A 444 -1.82 -1.91 -22.93
CA GLY A 444 -1.38 -3.04 -22.11
C GLY A 444 -0.94 -4.24 -22.94
N SER A 445 -0.95 -5.41 -22.34
CA SER A 445 -0.35 -6.62 -22.90
C SER A 445 -1.03 -7.07 -24.18
N LYS A 446 -2.25 -6.64 -24.49
CA LYS A 446 -2.90 -6.97 -25.76
C LYS A 446 -2.21 -6.35 -26.98
N ASP A 447 -1.41 -5.30 -26.76
CA ASP A 447 -0.77 -4.52 -27.81
C ASP A 447 0.69 -4.95 -28.06
N ILE A 448 1.21 -5.91 -27.29
CA ILE A 448 2.62 -6.33 -27.31
C ILE A 448 2.75 -7.74 -27.91
N PRO A 449 3.77 -8.02 -28.73
CA PRO A 449 4.02 -9.37 -29.25
C PRO A 449 4.13 -10.45 -28.15
N GLU A 450 3.89 -11.70 -28.51
CA GLU A 450 4.14 -12.84 -27.62
C GLU A 450 5.63 -13.12 -27.47
N ARG A 451 6.05 -13.47 -26.25
CA ARG A 451 7.40 -13.93 -25.93
C ARG A 451 7.41 -15.44 -25.67
N ASP A 452 8.56 -16.07 -25.88
CA ASP A 452 8.79 -17.45 -25.43
C ASP A 452 8.93 -17.48 -23.90
N MET A 453 7.80 -17.68 -23.22
CA MET A 453 7.75 -17.74 -21.76
C MET A 453 8.64 -18.85 -21.17
N VAL A 454 8.88 -19.93 -21.92
CA VAL A 454 9.73 -21.03 -21.43
C VAL A 454 11.20 -20.59 -21.42
N ALA A 455 11.64 -19.91 -22.47
CA ALA A 455 12.98 -19.34 -22.54
C ALA A 455 13.20 -18.29 -21.45
N ASP A 456 12.23 -17.40 -21.24
CA ASP A 456 12.29 -16.37 -20.20
C ASP A 456 12.33 -16.98 -18.79
N MET A 457 11.43 -17.91 -18.45
CA MET A 457 11.43 -18.57 -17.13
C MET A 457 12.75 -19.30 -16.85
N LYS A 458 13.33 -19.93 -17.88
CA LYS A 458 14.63 -20.58 -17.76
C LYS A 458 15.72 -19.54 -17.49
N ALA A 459 15.74 -18.44 -18.24
CA ALA A 459 16.72 -17.39 -18.07
C ALA A 459 16.60 -16.63 -16.74
N ALA A 460 15.39 -16.40 -16.25
CA ALA A 460 15.14 -15.81 -14.93
C ALA A 460 15.64 -16.72 -13.80
N SER A 461 15.46 -18.04 -13.94
CA SER A 461 16.02 -19.03 -13.01
C SER A 461 17.55 -19.05 -13.07
N GLU A 462 18.12 -19.09 -14.27
CA GLU A 462 19.58 -19.05 -14.49
C GLU A 462 20.20 -17.73 -13.99
N MET A 463 19.50 -16.60 -14.11
CA MET A 463 19.91 -15.31 -13.52
C MET A 463 20.10 -15.44 -12.01
N MET A 464 19.19 -16.14 -11.33
CA MET A 464 19.29 -16.39 -9.90
C MET A 464 20.42 -17.37 -9.56
N GLU A 465 20.63 -18.43 -10.35
CA GLU A 465 21.75 -19.37 -10.18
C GLU A 465 23.12 -18.71 -10.40
N ARG A 466 23.22 -17.80 -11.38
CA ARG A 466 24.43 -17.02 -11.69
C ARG A 466 24.79 -16.00 -10.61
N GLY A 467 23.94 -15.80 -9.61
CA GLY A 467 24.19 -14.83 -8.54
C GLY A 467 24.09 -13.37 -9.00
N ILE A 468 23.31 -13.08 -10.05
CA ILE A 468 23.15 -11.71 -10.56
C ILE A 468 22.55 -10.81 -9.49
N THR A 469 23.09 -9.59 -9.39
CA THR A 469 22.69 -8.56 -8.42
C THR A 469 22.35 -7.24 -9.11
N GLY A 470 21.78 -6.29 -8.36
CA GLY A 470 21.53 -4.92 -8.83
C GLY A 470 22.81 -4.20 -9.31
N ILE A 471 24.00 -4.57 -8.81
CA ILE A 471 25.27 -4.03 -9.31
C ILE A 471 25.58 -4.51 -10.73
N ASP A 472 25.19 -5.74 -11.07
CA ASP A 472 25.35 -6.26 -12.43
C ASP A 472 24.39 -5.56 -13.39
N ILE A 473 23.18 -5.23 -12.92
CA ILE A 473 22.23 -4.38 -13.67
C ILE A 473 22.81 -2.99 -13.93
N VAL A 474 23.41 -2.34 -12.91
CA VAL A 474 24.09 -1.05 -13.06
C VAL A 474 25.21 -1.12 -14.10
N LYS A 475 26.04 -2.17 -14.06
CA LYS A 475 27.12 -2.37 -15.04
C LYS A 475 26.57 -2.62 -16.45
N ALA A 476 25.48 -3.39 -16.58
CA ALA A 476 24.82 -3.65 -17.85
C ALA A 476 24.34 -2.35 -18.49
N LEU A 477 23.59 -1.52 -17.76
CA LEU A 477 23.14 -0.20 -18.22
C LEU A 477 24.31 0.69 -18.63
N LYS A 478 25.34 0.76 -17.77
CA LYS A 478 26.53 1.56 -18.04
C LYS A 478 27.25 1.13 -19.33
N SER A 479 27.41 -0.18 -19.53
CA SER A 479 28.12 -0.70 -20.72
C SER A 479 27.35 -0.48 -22.03
N LYS A 480 26.03 -0.22 -21.93
CA LYS A 480 25.14 0.07 -23.06
C LYS A 480 24.82 1.55 -23.23
N GLY A 481 25.49 2.44 -22.48
CA GLY A 481 25.36 3.89 -22.63
C GLY A 481 24.21 4.54 -21.86
N PHE A 482 23.53 3.81 -20.97
CA PHE A 482 22.52 4.35 -20.05
C PHE A 482 23.19 4.82 -18.74
N ASP A 483 24.16 5.74 -18.84
CA ASP A 483 24.94 6.23 -17.70
C ASP A 483 24.07 6.89 -16.62
N ASP A 484 23.01 7.59 -17.03
CA ASP A 484 22.07 8.25 -16.13
C ASP A 484 21.24 7.24 -15.32
N LEU A 485 20.76 6.16 -15.94
CA LEU A 485 20.03 5.09 -15.25
C LEU A 485 20.96 4.28 -14.36
N ALA A 486 22.19 4.02 -14.81
CA ALA A 486 23.21 3.34 -14.02
C ALA A 486 23.54 4.14 -12.73
N ASP A 487 23.71 5.47 -12.84
CA ASP A 487 23.92 6.35 -11.68
C ASP A 487 22.69 6.40 -10.76
N SER A 488 21.50 6.51 -11.35
CA SER A 488 20.21 6.51 -10.63
C SER A 488 20.04 5.25 -9.77
N LEU A 489 20.21 4.06 -10.37
CA LEU A 489 20.11 2.79 -9.64
C LEU A 489 21.20 2.63 -8.58
N LEU A 490 22.43 3.08 -8.85
CA LEU A 490 23.49 3.05 -7.86
C LEU A 490 23.16 3.94 -6.65
N LYS A 491 22.61 5.14 -6.88
CA LYS A 491 22.16 6.03 -5.80
C LYS A 491 21.02 5.42 -4.99
N LEU A 492 20.03 4.81 -5.64
CA LEU A 492 18.96 4.07 -4.96
C LEU A 492 19.52 2.97 -4.06
N MET A 493 20.45 2.15 -4.57
CA MET A 493 21.08 1.10 -3.77
C MET A 493 21.93 1.64 -2.61
N LYS A 494 22.53 2.83 -2.73
CA LYS A 494 23.32 3.46 -1.66
C LYS A 494 22.47 3.86 -0.45
N LEU A 495 21.16 3.99 -0.58
CA LEU A 495 20.27 4.26 0.56
C LEU A 495 20.29 3.13 1.60
N ARG A 496 20.62 1.91 1.17
CA ARG A 496 20.83 0.75 2.06
C ARG A 496 22.01 0.94 3.00
N VAL A 497 22.94 1.83 2.64
CA VAL A 497 24.12 2.14 3.47
C VAL A 497 23.79 3.23 4.49
N SER A 498 23.02 4.25 4.12
CA SER A 498 22.68 5.34 5.04
C SER A 498 21.56 4.95 6.02
N GLY A 499 20.62 4.11 5.57
CA GLY A 499 19.45 3.70 6.37
C GLY A 499 18.37 4.77 6.50
N ASP A 500 18.53 5.95 5.89
CA ASP A 500 17.59 7.06 6.06
C ASP A 500 16.16 6.70 5.60
N HIS A 501 16.04 5.94 4.51
CA HIS A 501 14.76 5.46 3.98
C HIS A 501 14.10 4.33 4.80
N LEU A 502 14.72 3.87 5.90
CA LEU A 502 14.12 2.90 6.82
C LEU A 502 13.09 3.55 7.77
N HIS A 503 13.09 4.88 7.85
CA HIS A 503 12.21 5.60 8.76
C HIS A 503 10.76 5.66 8.25
N THR A 504 9.85 5.87 9.20
CA THR A 504 8.42 5.99 8.99
C THR A 504 8.09 6.90 7.81
N SER A 505 7.33 6.38 6.85
CA SER A 505 6.79 7.12 5.70
C SER A 505 7.84 7.61 4.71
N ALA A 506 9.04 7.04 4.73
CA ALA A 506 10.13 7.48 3.86
C ALA A 506 9.88 7.16 2.39
N ILE A 507 9.93 8.21 1.57
CA ILE A 507 10.02 8.19 0.10
C ILE A 507 11.24 9.03 -0.33
N LEU A 508 11.46 9.16 -1.64
CA LEU A 508 12.54 9.98 -2.19
C LEU A 508 11.99 11.01 -3.16
N ASP A 509 12.67 12.15 -3.23
CA ASP A 509 12.54 13.05 -4.39
C ASP A 509 13.44 12.60 -5.56
N LYS A 510 13.40 13.37 -6.65
CA LYS A 510 14.18 13.11 -7.87
C LYS A 510 15.71 13.18 -7.67
N ASP A 511 16.16 13.81 -6.59
CA ASP A 511 17.56 14.03 -6.27
C ASP A 511 18.03 13.04 -5.17
N PHE A 512 17.20 12.04 -4.84
CA PHE A 512 17.42 11.02 -3.81
C PHE A 512 17.46 11.57 -2.37
N ASN A 513 16.89 12.76 -2.12
CA ASN A 513 16.68 13.22 -0.76
C ASN A 513 15.51 12.45 -0.15
N VAL A 514 15.71 11.92 1.06
CA VAL A 514 14.65 11.22 1.79
C VAL A 514 13.63 12.23 2.31
N ILE A 515 12.35 11.94 2.09
CA ILE A 515 11.20 12.66 2.66
C ILE A 515 10.42 11.65 3.48
N SER A 516 10.36 11.84 4.79
CA SER A 516 9.79 10.88 5.75
C SER A 516 9.02 11.61 6.84
N ALA A 517 8.32 10.90 7.72
CA ALA A 517 7.68 11.48 8.89
C ALA A 517 8.67 12.14 9.88
N VAL A 518 9.98 11.89 9.75
CA VAL A 518 11.02 12.50 10.60
C VAL A 518 11.30 13.95 10.18
N ASN A 519 11.46 14.21 8.89
CA ASN A 519 11.84 15.51 8.35
C ASN A 519 10.71 16.25 7.61
N ASP A 520 9.63 15.54 7.29
CA ASP A 520 8.36 16.06 6.76
C ASP A 520 7.22 15.63 7.70
N ARG A 521 7.36 15.98 8.98
CA ARG A 521 6.43 15.57 10.04
C ARG A 521 5.09 16.29 9.91
N ASN A 522 3.99 15.55 10.00
CA ASN A 522 2.66 16.16 10.03
C ASN A 522 2.42 16.96 11.32
N ASP A 523 1.99 18.20 11.15
CA ASP A 523 1.83 19.22 12.19
C ASP A 523 0.42 19.83 12.20
N TYR A 524 -0.58 19.06 11.75
CA TYR A 524 -1.96 19.53 11.69
C TYR A 524 -2.57 19.81 13.08
N THR A 525 -3.03 21.03 13.28
CA THR A 525 -3.77 21.53 14.46
C THR A 525 -4.99 22.34 14.04
N GLY A 526 -5.61 22.02 12.89
CA GLY A 526 -6.79 22.70 12.36
C GLY A 526 -6.55 23.56 11.11
N PRO A 527 -7.53 24.35 10.67
CA PRO A 527 -7.46 25.14 9.44
C PRO A 527 -6.21 26.05 9.38
N GLY A 528 -5.54 26.06 8.22
CA GLY A 528 -4.32 26.85 8.00
C GLY A 528 -3.03 26.22 8.52
N THR A 529 -3.09 25.01 9.07
CA THR A 529 -1.94 24.23 9.56
C THR A 529 -1.86 22.88 8.84
N GLY A 530 -0.86 22.05 9.13
CA GLY A 530 -0.67 20.79 8.43
C GLY A 530 -0.22 20.99 6.97
N TYR A 531 -0.42 19.95 6.15
CA TYR A 531 -0.18 20.05 4.72
C TYR A 531 -1.15 21.01 4.04
N GLN A 532 -0.60 21.94 3.27
CA GLN A 532 -1.34 22.86 2.42
C GLN A 532 -0.72 22.77 1.03
N ILE A 533 -1.54 22.60 0.00
CA ILE A 533 -1.06 22.52 -1.38
C ILE A 533 -0.35 23.83 -1.71
N SER A 534 0.94 23.75 -2.07
CA SER A 534 1.72 24.92 -2.49
C SER A 534 1.13 25.52 -3.77
N ALA A 535 1.41 26.79 -4.03
CA ALA A 535 0.94 27.45 -5.25
C ALA A 535 1.45 26.74 -6.53
N GLU A 536 2.69 26.24 -6.48
CA GLU A 536 3.33 25.50 -7.58
C GLU A 536 2.66 24.14 -7.80
N ARG A 537 2.44 23.36 -6.73
CA ARG A 537 1.75 22.07 -6.80
C ARG A 537 0.30 22.24 -7.26
N TRP A 538 -0.37 23.30 -6.79
CA TRP A 538 -1.73 23.61 -7.23
C TRP A 538 -1.79 23.99 -8.72
N ALA A 539 -0.81 24.75 -9.22
CA ALA A 539 -0.71 25.06 -10.64
C ALA A 539 -0.50 23.79 -11.48
N GLU A 540 0.31 22.85 -11.01
CA GLU A 540 0.50 21.53 -11.67
C GLU A 540 -0.80 20.73 -11.70
N LEU A 541 -1.49 20.59 -10.56
CA LEU A 541 -2.74 19.82 -10.43
C LEU A 541 -3.91 20.41 -11.24
N SER A 542 -4.00 21.74 -11.32
CA SER A 542 -5.11 22.42 -12.01
C SER A 542 -4.90 22.57 -13.52
N ASN A 543 -3.69 22.36 -14.02
CA ASN A 543 -3.33 22.45 -15.43
C ASN A 543 -3.58 21.14 -16.19
N ILE A 544 -4.86 20.76 -16.31
CA ILE A 544 -5.30 19.59 -17.07
C ILE A 544 -5.43 19.91 -18.57
N GLU A 545 -5.09 18.95 -19.44
CA GLU A 545 -4.96 19.17 -20.89
C GLU A 545 -6.29 19.51 -21.58
N ASN A 546 -7.40 18.94 -21.11
CA ASN A 546 -8.73 19.19 -21.64
C ASN A 546 -9.36 20.52 -21.18
N ALA A 547 -8.68 21.31 -20.35
CA ALA A 547 -9.17 22.63 -19.93
C ALA A 547 -8.99 23.65 -21.07
N VAL A 548 -10.11 24.08 -21.65
CA VAL A 548 -10.10 25.11 -22.71
C VAL A 548 -10.03 26.50 -22.09
N ASP A 549 -9.17 27.35 -22.66
CA ASP A 549 -9.16 28.78 -22.38
C ASP A 549 -10.48 29.42 -22.83
N ALA A 550 -11.29 29.87 -21.86
CA ALA A 550 -12.61 30.43 -22.10
C ALA A 550 -12.60 31.63 -23.06
N SER A 551 -11.49 32.37 -23.16
CA SER A 551 -11.35 33.49 -24.11
C SER A 551 -11.26 33.05 -25.58
N LYS A 552 -11.01 31.76 -25.83
CA LYS A 552 -10.88 31.17 -27.17
C LYS A 552 -12.11 30.37 -27.60
N ILE A 553 -13.13 30.26 -26.73
CA ILE A 553 -14.41 29.62 -27.07
C ILE A 553 -15.20 30.59 -27.94
N LYS A 554 -15.50 30.19 -29.19
CA LYS A 554 -16.27 30.98 -30.15
C LYS A 554 -17.77 30.78 -30.03
#